data_AF-A0A925AU28-F1
#
_entry.id   AF-A0A925AU28-F1
#
_cell.length_a   1.000
_cell.length_b   1.000
_cell.length_c   1.000
_cell.angle_alpha   90.00
_cell.angle_beta   90.00
_cell.angle_gamma   90.00
#
_symmetry.space_group_name_H-M   'P 1'
#
loop_
_entity.id
_entity.type
_entity.pdbx_description
1 polymer ?
#
loop_
_entity_poly.entity_id
_entity_poly.type
_entity_poly.pdbx_seq_one_letter_code
_entity_poly.pdbx_strand_id
1 'polypeptide(L)'
;MPPRALSRVRKLCLALPEAHEVEAWGEPTFRVRNKLFAMYADANNHHGGGRPAVWCKAAPVNQELLVRAAPERYFVPPYVGPSGWVGVYVDGSADWSELEDLLRDGYLLAAPPKLRALLDAPVSPGRKTRPLSRARKTR
;
A
#
# COMPACT_ATOMS: atom_id res chain seq x y z
N MET A 1 8.83 -8.27 -16.53
CA MET A 1 8.34 -8.50 -15.15
C MET A 1 8.65 -7.27 -14.33
N PRO A 2 7.70 -6.72 -13.56
CA PRO A 2 7.98 -5.59 -12.67
C PRO A 2 9.05 -5.96 -11.63
N PRO A 3 9.81 -4.98 -11.09
CA PRO A 3 10.72 -5.23 -9.99
C PRO A 3 10.02 -5.99 -8.84
N ARG A 4 10.78 -6.83 -8.12
CA ARG A 4 10.24 -7.62 -7.00
C ARG A 4 9.58 -6.73 -5.94
N ALA A 5 10.15 -5.56 -5.69
CA ALA A 5 9.59 -4.57 -4.75
C ALA A 5 8.21 -4.07 -5.22
N LEU A 6 8.09 -3.57 -6.45
CA LEU A 6 6.82 -3.12 -7.02
C LEU A 6 5.74 -4.23 -6.99
N SER A 7 6.11 -5.46 -7.30
CA SER A 7 5.18 -6.61 -7.24
C SER A 7 4.60 -6.81 -5.84
N ARG A 8 5.44 -6.63 -4.80
CA ARG A 8 5.01 -6.78 -3.40
C ARG A 8 4.18 -5.58 -2.95
N VAL A 9 4.55 -4.36 -3.32
CA VAL A 9 3.76 -3.14 -3.05
C VAL A 9 2.37 -3.27 -3.68
N ARG A 10 2.28 -3.70 -4.94
CA ARG A 10 0.99 -3.99 -5.60
C ARG A 10 0.15 -4.97 -4.81
N LYS A 11 0.74 -6.07 -4.34
CA LYS A 11 0.02 -7.07 -3.53
C LYS A 11 -0.55 -6.46 -2.25
N LEU A 12 0.22 -5.64 -1.54
CA LEU A 12 -0.22 -5.00 -0.30
C LEU A 12 -1.33 -3.98 -0.57
N CYS A 13 -1.11 -3.05 -1.50
CA CYS A 13 -2.07 -1.99 -1.82
C CYS A 13 -3.39 -2.55 -2.36
N LEU A 14 -3.35 -3.52 -3.27
CA LEU A 14 -4.54 -4.06 -3.93
C LEU A 14 -5.31 -5.08 -3.08
N ALA A 15 -4.77 -5.48 -1.92
CA ALA A 15 -5.53 -6.23 -0.92
C ALA A 15 -6.51 -5.34 -0.14
N LEU A 16 -6.33 -4.01 -0.18
CA LEU A 16 -7.19 -3.06 0.53
C LEU A 16 -8.53 -2.85 -0.22
N PRO A 17 -9.66 -2.66 0.48
CA PRO A 17 -10.97 -2.60 -0.14
C PRO A 17 -11.08 -1.52 -1.22
N GLU A 18 -11.49 -1.91 -2.43
CA GLU A 18 -11.65 -1.02 -3.59
C GLU A 18 -10.39 -0.19 -3.96
N ALA A 19 -9.21 -0.59 -3.47
CA ALA A 19 -7.97 0.00 -3.93
C ALA A 19 -7.72 -0.40 -5.39
N HIS A 20 -7.25 0.55 -6.19
CA HIS A 20 -6.91 0.33 -7.58
C HIS A 20 -5.62 1.07 -7.93
N GLU A 21 -4.93 0.54 -8.93
CA GLU A 21 -3.72 1.12 -9.49
C GLU A 21 -4.07 1.96 -10.70
N VAL A 22 -3.41 3.11 -10.80
CA VAL A 22 -3.43 3.96 -11.99
C VAL A 22 -2.03 4.55 -12.15
N GLU A 23 -1.51 4.53 -13.37
CA GLU A 23 -0.24 5.17 -13.69
C GLU A 23 -0.39 6.69 -13.70
N ALA A 24 0.49 7.40 -12.98
CA ALA A 24 0.55 8.85 -13.01
C ALA A 24 2.02 9.29 -12.90
N TRP A 25 2.41 10.28 -13.71
CA TRP A 25 3.79 10.79 -13.76
C TRP A 25 4.86 9.71 -14.03
N GLY A 26 4.48 8.66 -14.77
CA GLY A 26 5.34 7.51 -15.05
C GLY A 26 5.44 6.50 -13.91
N GLU A 27 4.73 6.71 -12.80
CA GLU A 27 4.77 5.84 -11.63
C GLU A 27 3.42 5.17 -11.32
N PRO A 28 3.46 3.92 -10.81
CA PRO A 28 2.29 3.29 -10.21
C PRO A 28 1.81 4.08 -8.98
N THR A 29 0.57 4.56 -9.04
CA THR A 29 -0.10 5.17 -7.88
C THR A 29 -1.30 4.34 -7.46
N PHE A 30 -1.52 4.27 -6.15
CA PHE A 30 -2.58 3.49 -5.54
C PHE A 30 -3.62 4.42 -4.94
N ARG A 31 -4.87 4.16 -5.30
CA ARG A 31 -6.01 5.04 -5.05
C ARG A 31 -7.18 4.27 -4.47
N VAL A 32 -7.97 4.97 -3.66
CA VAL A 32 -9.31 4.54 -3.23
C VAL A 32 -10.28 5.66 -3.52
N ARG A 33 -11.35 5.38 -4.29
CA ARG A 33 -12.30 6.41 -4.76
C ARG A 33 -11.60 7.64 -5.35
N ASN A 34 -10.63 7.41 -6.22
CA ASN A 34 -9.76 8.42 -6.87
C ASN A 34 -8.84 9.24 -5.94
N LYS A 35 -8.81 8.96 -4.63
CA LYS A 35 -7.90 9.60 -3.68
C LYS A 35 -6.61 8.80 -3.54
N LEU A 36 -5.47 9.47 -3.72
CA LEU A 36 -4.14 8.88 -3.54
C LEU A 36 -3.88 8.53 -2.09
N PHE A 37 -3.33 7.34 -1.85
CA PHE A 37 -2.80 6.95 -0.55
C PHE A 37 -1.36 6.41 -0.61
N ALA A 38 -0.94 5.90 -1.76
CA ALA A 38 0.45 5.49 -1.97
C ALA A 38 0.90 5.71 -3.42
N MET A 39 2.20 5.85 -3.61
CA MET A 39 2.87 5.92 -4.91
C MET A 39 4.18 5.14 -4.83
N TYR A 40 4.42 4.25 -5.79
CA TYR A 40 5.75 3.66 -5.94
C TYR A 40 6.69 4.69 -6.59
N ALA A 41 7.95 4.71 -6.17
CA ALA A 41 8.98 5.55 -6.75
C ALA A 41 10.13 4.65 -7.22
N ASP A 42 10.22 4.44 -8.54
CA ASP A 42 11.26 3.61 -9.13
C ASP A 42 12.67 4.20 -8.91
N ALA A 43 13.65 3.34 -8.63
CA ALA A 43 15.03 3.75 -8.42
C ALA A 43 15.62 4.52 -9.62
N ASN A 44 15.15 4.21 -10.83
CA ASN A 44 15.67 4.76 -12.08
C ASN A 44 15.01 6.08 -12.50
N ASN A 45 14.09 6.62 -11.68
CA ASN A 45 13.45 7.90 -11.95
C ASN A 45 13.86 8.96 -10.91
N HIS A 46 13.42 10.20 -11.13
CA HIS A 46 13.73 11.31 -10.23
C HIS A 46 12.93 11.28 -8.91
N HIS A 47 11.86 10.49 -8.81
CA HIS A 47 11.10 10.29 -7.57
C HIS A 47 11.80 9.33 -6.59
N GLY A 48 12.48 8.28 -7.09
CA GLY A 48 13.24 7.33 -6.28
C GLY A 48 14.70 7.76 -6.05
N GLY A 49 15.26 8.60 -6.92
CA GLY A 49 16.57 9.21 -6.70
C GLY A 49 17.69 8.19 -6.51
N GLY A 50 17.64 7.08 -7.25
CA GLY A 50 18.62 5.99 -7.17
C GLY A 50 18.24 4.85 -6.22
N ARG A 51 17.15 4.97 -5.45
CA ARG A 51 16.67 3.93 -4.52
C ARG A 51 15.16 3.70 -4.70
N PRO A 52 14.68 2.45 -4.83
CA PRO A 52 13.26 2.20 -4.94
C PRO A 52 12.58 2.53 -3.61
N ALA A 53 11.47 3.25 -3.67
CA ALA A 53 10.73 3.69 -2.49
C ALA A 53 9.21 3.59 -2.69
N VAL A 54 8.46 3.76 -1.60
CA VAL A 54 7.02 4.01 -1.62
C VAL A 54 6.75 5.29 -0.85
N TRP A 55 6.06 6.22 -1.48
CA TRP A 55 5.55 7.40 -0.81
C TRP A 55 4.16 7.07 -0.28
N CYS A 56 3.99 7.13 1.03
CA CYS A 56 2.76 6.79 1.73
C CYS A 56 2.15 8.05 2.33
N LYS A 57 0.83 8.22 2.17
CA LYS A 57 0.07 9.21 2.93
C LYS A 57 0.19 8.85 4.41
N ALA A 58 0.53 9.81 5.26
CA ALA A 58 0.64 9.60 6.69
C ALA A 58 0.01 10.76 7.47
N ALA A 59 -0.25 10.54 8.76
CA ALA A 59 -0.58 11.63 9.66
C ALA A 59 0.67 12.52 9.84
N PRO A 60 0.54 13.86 9.89
CA PRO A 60 1.70 14.76 9.99
C PRO A 60 2.65 14.44 11.14
N VAL A 61 2.11 14.04 12.30
CA VAL A 61 2.91 13.67 13.48
C VAL A 61 3.78 12.41 13.25
N ASN A 62 3.36 11.50 12.37
CA ASN A 62 4.09 10.26 12.11
C ASN A 62 5.31 10.50 11.21
N GLN A 63 5.24 11.44 10.26
CA GLN A 63 6.33 11.69 9.32
C GLN A 63 7.62 12.06 10.07
N GLU A 64 7.56 13.07 10.93
CA GLU A 64 8.74 13.56 11.65
C GLU A 64 9.30 12.50 12.61
N LEU A 65 8.44 11.78 13.32
CA LEU A 65 8.84 10.71 14.23
C LEU A 65 9.58 9.58 13.50
N LEU A 66 9.02 9.08 12.39
CA LEU A 66 9.61 7.99 11.60
C LEU A 66 10.96 8.40 11.00
N VAL A 67 11.03 9.58 10.38
CA VAL A 67 12.26 10.09 9.75
C VAL A 67 13.36 10.31 10.80
N ARG A 68 13.02 10.80 11.99
CA ARG A 68 14.00 10.95 13.08
C ARG A 68 14.45 9.61 13.67
N ALA A 69 13.55 8.64 13.79
CA ALA A 69 13.83 7.35 14.39
C ALA A 69 14.68 6.43 13.51
N ALA A 70 14.44 6.43 12.19
CA ALA A 70 15.13 5.58 11.23
C ALA A 70 15.33 6.28 9.87
N PRO A 71 16.22 7.28 9.78
CA PRO A 71 16.46 8.06 8.57
C PRO A 71 17.04 7.25 7.39
N GLU A 72 17.58 6.06 7.66
CA GLU A 72 18.04 5.11 6.64
C GLU A 72 16.89 4.38 5.93
N ARG A 73 15.71 4.34 6.57
CA ARG A 73 14.47 3.71 6.08
C ARG A 73 13.45 4.74 5.58
N TYR A 74 13.41 5.90 6.23
CA TYR A 74 12.38 6.90 6.03
C TYR A 74 12.95 8.24 5.58
N PHE A 75 12.21 8.92 4.71
CA PHE A 75 12.54 10.27 4.27
C PHE A 75 11.29 11.11 4.06
N VAL A 76 11.48 12.42 3.93
CA VAL A 76 10.42 13.36 3.53
C VAL A 76 10.40 13.43 2.00
N PRO A 77 9.37 12.92 1.32
CA PRO A 77 9.29 12.94 -0.13
C PRO A 77 9.11 14.38 -0.62
N PRO A 78 9.70 14.74 -1.78
CA PRO A 78 9.46 16.04 -2.36
C PRO A 78 7.97 16.22 -2.69
N TYR A 79 7.50 17.47 -2.69
CA TYR A 79 6.14 17.90 -3.04
C TYR A 79 5.03 17.51 -2.07
N VAL A 80 4.92 16.22 -1.72
CA VAL A 80 3.86 15.71 -0.82
C VAL A 80 4.30 15.64 0.64
N GLY A 81 5.61 15.79 0.91
CA GLY A 81 6.18 15.91 2.24
C GLY A 81 5.54 17.00 3.10
N PRO A 82 5.37 18.25 2.60
CA PRO A 82 4.65 19.30 3.33
C PRO A 82 3.19 18.96 3.69
N SER A 83 2.59 17.99 2.99
CA SER A 83 1.25 17.46 3.30
C SER A 83 1.29 16.24 4.23
N GLY A 84 2.43 15.97 4.87
CA GLY A 84 2.62 14.91 5.87
C GLY A 84 2.90 13.52 5.30
N TRP A 85 3.16 13.36 4.00
CA TRP A 85 3.49 12.05 3.43
C TRP A 85 4.89 11.59 3.82
N VAL A 86 5.09 10.29 4.05
CA VAL A 86 6.41 9.72 4.35
C VAL A 86 6.88 8.85 3.19
N GLY A 87 8.17 8.94 2.84
CA GLY A 87 8.83 8.06 1.91
C GLY A 87 9.45 6.88 2.66
N VAL A 88 9.26 5.67 2.16
CA VAL A 88 9.79 4.42 2.73
C VAL A 88 10.66 3.74 1.69
N TYR A 89 11.94 3.53 1.98
CA TYR A 89 12.81 2.76 1.08
C TYR A 89 12.41 1.28 1.10
N VAL A 90 12.33 0.67 -0.09
CA VAL A 90 11.95 -0.74 -0.28
C VAL A 90 13.04 -1.57 -0.94
N ASP A 91 14.29 -1.13 -0.79
CA ASP A 91 15.49 -1.88 -1.13
C ASP A 91 15.97 -2.77 0.03
N GLY A 92 16.93 -3.66 -0.26
CA GLY A 92 17.63 -4.46 0.75
C GLY A 92 16.71 -5.21 1.72
N SER A 93 16.90 -4.95 3.01
CA SER A 93 16.21 -5.60 4.13
C SER A 93 14.98 -4.80 4.62
N ALA A 94 14.21 -4.22 3.68
CA ALA A 94 12.99 -3.48 4.01
C ALA A 94 12.05 -4.28 4.94
N ASP A 95 11.51 -3.62 5.95
CA ASP A 95 10.49 -4.19 6.82
C ASP A 95 9.12 -4.10 6.13
N TRP A 96 8.69 -5.22 5.58
CA TRP A 96 7.46 -5.29 4.82
C TRP A 96 6.21 -5.35 5.70
N SER A 97 6.34 -5.73 6.97
CA SER A 97 5.22 -5.69 7.91
C SER A 97 4.92 -4.24 8.27
N GLU A 98 5.98 -3.48 8.59
CA GLU A 98 5.86 -2.05 8.90
C GLU A 98 5.33 -1.25 7.69
N LEU A 99 5.78 -1.58 6.47
CA LEU A 99 5.21 -0.97 5.26
C LEU A 99 3.73 -1.32 5.06
N GLU A 100 3.31 -2.55 5.36
CA GLU A 100 1.90 -2.94 5.27
C GLU A 100 1.02 -2.12 6.22
N ASP A 101 1.47 -1.90 7.45
CA ASP A 101 0.79 -1.06 8.43
C ASP A 101 0.72 0.40 7.96
N LEU A 102 1.82 0.97 7.45
CA LEU A 102 1.85 2.33 6.90
C LEU A 102 0.92 2.52 5.70
N LEU A 103 0.86 1.52 4.81
CA LEU A 103 -0.04 1.53 3.65
C LEU A 103 -1.51 1.47 4.10
N ARG A 104 -1.82 0.66 5.11
CA ARG A 104 -3.15 0.57 5.72
C ARG A 104 -3.57 1.89 6.34
N ASP A 105 -2.68 2.53 7.11
CA ASP A 105 -2.93 3.84 7.72
C ASP A 105 -3.16 4.93 6.66
N GLY A 106 -2.31 4.98 5.64
CA GLY A 106 -2.46 5.91 4.52
C GLY A 106 -3.78 5.71 3.77
N TYR A 107 -4.19 4.46 3.57
CA TYR A 107 -5.48 4.12 3.00
C TYR A 107 -6.64 4.61 3.89
N LEU A 108 -6.59 4.39 5.20
CA LEU A 108 -7.63 4.84 6.13
C LEU A 108 -7.80 6.37 6.10
N LEU A 109 -6.72 7.13 5.90
CA LEU A 109 -6.77 8.58 5.71
C LEU A 109 -7.48 9.00 4.42
N ALA A 110 -7.39 8.19 3.35
CA ALA A 110 -7.99 8.48 2.04
C ALA A 110 -9.42 7.94 1.89
N ALA A 111 -9.70 6.77 2.47
CA ALA A 111 -10.93 6.01 2.27
C ALA A 111 -12.18 6.71 2.85
N PRO A 112 -13.37 6.57 2.25
CA PRO A 112 -14.63 7.00 2.88
C PRO A 112 -15.01 6.09 4.07
N PRO A 113 -15.86 6.56 5.01
CA PRO A 113 -16.21 5.82 6.23
C PRO A 113 -16.69 4.38 5.99
N LYS A 114 -17.48 4.16 4.92
CA LYS A 114 -17.98 2.83 4.56
C LYS A 114 -16.88 1.80 4.31
N LEU A 115 -15.76 2.22 3.71
CA LEU A 115 -14.65 1.32 3.41
C LEU A 115 -13.71 1.13 4.60
N ARG A 116 -13.58 2.15 5.46
CA ARG A 116 -12.86 2.02 6.74
C ARG A 116 -13.48 0.92 7.61
N ALA A 117 -14.81 0.90 7.71
CA ALA A 117 -15.53 -0.11 8.48
C ALA A 117 -15.30 -1.56 8.01
N LEU A 118 -14.93 -1.78 6.74
CA LEU A 118 -14.60 -3.13 6.23
C LEU A 118 -13.26 -3.66 6.76
N LEU A 119 -12.38 -2.77 7.22
CA LEU A 119 -11.08 -3.12 7.80
C LEU A 119 -11.18 -3.41 9.31
N ASP A 120 -12.20 -2.86 9.97
CA ASP A 120 -12.47 -3.07 11.41
C ASP A 120 -13.39 -4.27 11.66
N ALA A 121 -14.10 -4.73 10.63
CA ALA A 121 -14.92 -5.93 10.73
C ALA A 121 -14.01 -7.13 11.03
N PRO A 122 -14.30 -7.93 12.07
CA PRO A 122 -13.53 -9.14 12.35
C PRO A 122 -13.53 -10.01 11.09
N VAL A 123 -12.33 -10.41 10.65
CA VAL A 123 -12.14 -11.32 9.52
C VAL A 123 -13.01 -12.55 9.76
N SER A 124 -14.15 -12.63 9.09
CA SER A 124 -14.98 -13.82 9.16
C SER A 124 -14.16 -14.97 8.58
N PRO A 125 -13.90 -16.06 9.33
CA PRO A 125 -13.11 -17.15 8.82
C PRO A 125 -13.77 -17.67 7.55
N GLY A 126 -12.97 -17.72 6.49
CA GLY A 126 -13.42 -17.86 5.10
C GLY A 126 -14.52 -18.89 4.93
N ARG A 127 -15.55 -18.49 4.17
CA ARG A 127 -16.60 -19.39 3.68
C ARG A 127 -15.91 -20.55 2.95
N LYS A 128 -15.79 -21.70 3.62
CA LYS A 128 -15.38 -22.96 2.98
C LYS A 128 -16.30 -23.18 1.79
N THR A 129 -15.73 -23.25 0.60
CA THR A 129 -16.45 -23.68 -0.60
C THR A 129 -16.96 -25.09 -0.33
N ARG A 130 -18.28 -25.22 -0.21
CA ARG A 130 -18.94 -26.52 -0.08
C ARG A 130 -18.80 -27.22 -1.44
N PRO A 131 -18.25 -28.43 -1.53
CA PRO A 131 -18.18 -29.11 -2.81
C PRO A 131 -19.62 -29.37 -3.30
N LEU A 132 -19.86 -29.05 -4.57
CA LEU A 132 -21.10 -29.42 -5.25
C LEU A 132 -21.14 -30.94 -5.37
N SER A 133 -21.84 -31.59 -4.45
CA SER A 133 -22.27 -32.97 -4.62
C SER A 133 -23.53 -33.01 -5.47
N ARG A 134 -23.55 -33.82 -6.55
CA ARG A 134 -24.69 -34.59 -7.11
C ARG A 134 -24.24 -35.19 -8.47
N ALA A 135 -24.68 -36.34 -8.95
CA ALA A 135 -25.57 -37.39 -8.42
C ALA A 135 -25.50 -38.64 -9.33
N ARG A 136 -25.68 -39.80 -8.68
CA ARG A 136 -26.47 -40.99 -9.06
C ARG A 136 -26.26 -41.73 -10.40
N LYS A 137 -25.94 -43.01 -10.21
CA LYS A 137 -26.24 -44.23 -10.99
C LYS A 137 -27.54 -44.20 -11.81
N THR A 138 -27.46 -44.76 -13.02
CA THR A 138 -28.50 -45.53 -13.72
C THR A 138 -27.77 -46.66 -14.46
N ARG A 139 -27.81 -47.89 -13.92
CA ARG A 139 -28.63 -49.05 -14.30
C ARG A 139 -28.10 -49.76 -15.55
#